data_AF-A0A061E3T8-F1
#
_entry.id   AF-A0A061E3T8-F1
#
_cell.length_a   1.000
_cell.length_b   1.000
_cell.length_c   1.000
_cell.angle_alpha   90.00
_cell.angle_beta   90.00
_cell.angle_gamma   90.00
#
_symmetry.space_group_name_H-M   'P 1'
#
loop_
_entity.id
_entity.type
_entity.pdbx_description
1 polymer ?
#
loop_
_entity_poly.entity_id
_entity_poly.type
_entity_poly.pdbx_seq_one_letter_code
_entity_poly.pdbx_strand_id
1 'polypeptide(L)'
;MASEVMLMNEIESTAARLGIDLDNFDYSSVKLPPGEYCGIVSDDEDVYHDDQLEFDSGFGNIIVVDNLPVVPREKFEKLEGVIRKIYSQIGVIKEDGLWMPVDPETKKTLGYCFIEYNTPQEAELAKEKTNGYKLDRAHIFAVSMFDDFDKYMRVPDEWAPPEIKPYTPGENLQKWLTDEKARDQFVIRAGTDTEVLWNDARQSKTELVYKRAYWTESFVQWSPLGTYLATVHRQGAAVWGGANTFNRLMRYAHPQVKLIDFSPGEKYLVTYSSHEPSNPRDANRVVINIFDVRTGKVMRDFKGSADEFAIGGTGGVAGVSWPVFRWGGGKEDKYFAKLGKNMISVYETETFSLIDKKSLKVENVVDFSWSPTDPIIALFVPELGGGNQPARVSLVQIPSKEELRQKNLFSVSDCKMYWQSNGDYLAVKADRYTKTKKSTYTGFELFRIKERDIPIEVLELDNKNDKIIAFAWEPKGHRFAVIHGDNPRPDVSFYSMRTAHNTGRVSKLTTLKGKQANALFWSPGGRFIVLAGLKGFNGQLEFFNVDELETMATAEHFMATDIEWDPTGRYVATSVTSVHEMENGFNVWSFNGKLLYRILKDHFFQFYGAQGHHPS
;
A
#
# COMPACT_ATOMS: atom_id res chain seq x y z
N MET A 1 5.72 -27.05 25.26
CA MET A 1 6.01 -28.50 25.10
C MET A 1 6.23 -28.72 23.62
N ALA A 2 7.31 -29.40 23.26
CA ALA A 2 7.73 -29.58 21.88
C ALA A 2 6.70 -30.43 21.12
N SER A 3 6.17 -29.91 20.02
CA SER A 3 5.41 -30.68 19.04
C SER A 3 6.41 -31.52 18.22
N GLU A 4 6.51 -32.81 18.51
CA GLU A 4 7.20 -33.76 17.65
C GLU A 4 6.47 -33.84 16.30
N VAL A 5 7.14 -33.39 15.24
CA VAL A 5 6.66 -33.57 13.87
C VAL A 5 7.02 -35.00 13.46
N MET A 6 6.04 -35.90 13.44
CA MET A 6 6.24 -37.26 12.91
C MET A 6 6.46 -37.22 11.40
N LEU A 7 7.44 -37.97 10.93
CA LEU A 7 7.73 -38.12 9.50
C LEU A 7 6.70 -39.06 8.86
N MET A 8 6.33 -38.84 7.60
CA MET A 8 5.31 -39.65 6.89
C MET A 8 5.60 -41.16 6.95
N ASN A 9 6.88 -41.56 6.91
CA ASN A 9 7.30 -42.96 7.03
C ASN A 9 6.97 -43.58 8.41
N GLU A 10 6.95 -42.77 9.48
CA GLU A 10 6.57 -43.23 10.82
C GLU A 10 5.06 -43.45 10.92
N ILE A 11 4.27 -42.63 10.22
CA ILE A 11 2.82 -42.78 10.10
C ILE A 11 2.48 -44.05 9.31
N GLU A 12 3.15 -44.28 8.18
CA GLU A 12 2.98 -45.50 7.36
C GLU A 12 3.36 -46.77 8.12
N SER A 13 4.48 -46.75 8.86
CA SER A 13 4.89 -47.91 9.67
C SER A 13 3.94 -48.20 10.84
N THR A 14 3.34 -47.16 11.42
CA THR A 14 2.37 -47.28 12.50
C THR A 14 1.02 -47.78 11.99
N ALA A 15 0.57 -47.31 10.81
CA ALA A 15 -0.63 -47.78 10.16
C ALA A 15 -0.52 -49.25 9.74
N ALA A 16 0.63 -49.65 9.18
CA ALA A 16 0.92 -51.06 8.85
C ALA A 16 0.89 -51.98 10.09
N ARG A 17 1.42 -51.51 11.23
CA ARG A 17 1.37 -52.24 12.50
C ARG A 17 -0.07 -52.40 13.03
N LEU A 18 -0.93 -51.42 12.79
CA LEU A 18 -2.34 -51.43 13.21
C LEU A 18 -3.27 -52.09 12.18
N GLY A 19 -2.73 -52.57 11.05
CA GLY A 19 -3.52 -53.19 9.98
C GLY A 19 -4.45 -52.22 9.24
N ILE A 20 -4.13 -50.92 9.26
CA ILE A 20 -4.91 -49.86 8.63
C ILE A 20 -4.31 -49.59 7.25
N ASP A 21 -5.11 -49.79 6.21
CA ASP A 21 -4.76 -49.48 4.83
C ASP A 21 -5.00 -48.00 4.55
N LEU A 22 -3.94 -47.19 4.53
CA LEU A 22 -4.00 -45.73 4.38
C LEU A 22 -4.51 -45.28 3.00
N ASP A 23 -4.37 -46.13 1.98
CA ASP A 23 -4.80 -45.83 0.60
C ASP A 23 -6.32 -45.98 0.41
N ASN A 24 -6.99 -46.75 1.27
CA ASN A 24 -8.44 -46.97 1.25
C ASN A 24 -9.18 -46.34 2.46
N PHE A 25 -8.49 -45.54 3.26
CA PHE A 25 -9.07 -44.94 4.46
C PHE A 25 -9.90 -43.71 4.09
N ASP A 26 -11.20 -43.73 4.37
CA ASP A 26 -12.06 -42.57 4.17
C ASP A 26 -11.85 -41.54 5.29
N TYR A 27 -10.94 -40.60 5.05
CA TYR A 27 -10.62 -39.51 5.96
C TYR A 27 -11.83 -38.65 6.35
N SER A 28 -12.93 -38.67 5.57
CA SER A 28 -14.15 -37.93 5.88
C SER A 28 -15.04 -38.60 6.94
N SER A 29 -14.77 -39.87 7.25
CA SER A 29 -15.51 -40.65 8.26
C SER A 29 -14.96 -40.50 9.68
N VAL A 30 -13.80 -39.84 9.85
CA VAL A 30 -13.16 -39.62 11.15
C VAL A 30 -13.89 -38.50 11.89
N LYS A 31 -14.60 -38.85 12.96
CA LYS A 31 -15.15 -37.89 13.91
C LYS A 31 -14.30 -37.84 15.17
N LEU A 32 -13.72 -36.68 15.45
CA LEU A 32 -13.10 -36.42 16.74
C LEU A 32 -14.17 -36.26 17.83
N PRO A 33 -13.88 -36.60 19.11
CA PRO A 33 -14.76 -36.30 20.23
C PRO A 33 -14.98 -34.77 20.34
N PRO A 34 -16.18 -34.32 20.77
CA PRO A 34 -16.44 -32.89 20.96
C PRO A 34 -15.44 -32.28 21.97
N GLY A 35 -14.68 -31.27 21.55
CA GLY A 35 -13.77 -30.50 22.41
C GLY A 35 -12.29 -30.90 22.40
N GLU A 36 -11.88 -31.96 21.67
CA GLU A 36 -10.47 -32.31 21.49
C GLU A 36 -9.96 -31.83 20.11
N TYR A 37 -9.18 -30.76 20.10
CA TYR A 37 -8.58 -30.18 18.88
C TYR A 37 -7.12 -30.59 18.65
N CYS A 38 -6.59 -31.58 19.36
CA CYS A 38 -5.19 -32.04 19.26
C CYS A 38 -4.15 -30.90 19.22
N GLY A 39 -4.43 -29.76 19.87
CA GLY A 39 -3.55 -28.59 19.90
C GLY A 39 -3.46 -27.76 18.62
N ILE A 40 -4.27 -28.04 17.59
CA ILE A 40 -4.32 -27.26 16.35
C ILE A 40 -5.46 -26.24 16.47
N VAL A 41 -5.11 -24.98 16.71
CA VAL A 41 -6.06 -23.86 16.66
C VAL A 41 -6.28 -23.53 15.19
N SER A 42 -7.53 -23.61 14.72
CA SER A 42 -7.89 -23.17 13.36
C SER A 42 -7.84 -21.65 13.29
N ASP A 43 -7.07 -21.09 12.35
CA ASP A 43 -6.88 -19.65 12.11
C ASP A 43 -8.19 -18.92 11.69
N ASP A 44 -9.29 -19.67 11.50
CA ASP A 44 -10.60 -19.15 11.10
C ASP A 44 -11.45 -18.68 12.29
N GLU A 45 -11.15 -19.04 13.54
CA GLU A 45 -12.00 -18.64 14.69
C GLU A 45 -11.91 -17.13 15.01
N ASP A 46 -10.80 -16.47 14.68
CA ASP A 46 -10.66 -15.01 14.83
C ASP A 46 -11.49 -14.23 13.79
N VAL A 47 -11.94 -14.88 12.71
CA VAL A 47 -12.80 -14.25 11.67
C VAL A 47 -14.27 -14.23 12.10
N TYR A 48 -14.69 -15.14 12.99
CA TYR A 48 -16.08 -15.23 13.45
C TYR A 48 -16.39 -14.37 14.68
N HIS A 49 -15.43 -13.64 15.21
CA HIS A 49 -15.67 -12.78 16.39
C HIS A 49 -15.98 -11.32 16.07
N ASP A 50 -15.72 -10.84 14.85
CA ASP A 50 -15.97 -9.43 14.50
C ASP A 50 -17.11 -9.23 13.47
N ASP A 51 -17.58 -10.32 12.85
CA ASP A 51 -18.89 -10.38 12.22
C ASP A 51 -19.66 -11.50 12.93
N GLN A 52 -20.36 -11.18 14.02
CA GLN A 52 -21.55 -11.97 14.35
C GLN A 52 -22.49 -11.83 13.17
N LEU A 53 -22.33 -12.70 12.18
CA LEU A 53 -23.36 -13.05 11.23
C LEU A 53 -24.56 -13.37 12.10
N GLU A 54 -25.49 -12.41 12.18
CA GLU A 54 -26.86 -12.67 12.59
C GLU A 54 -27.27 -13.82 11.67
N PHE A 55 -27.26 -15.04 12.20
CA PHE A 55 -27.91 -16.14 11.56
C PHE A 55 -29.34 -15.66 11.43
N ASP A 56 -29.75 -15.34 10.19
CA ASP A 56 -31.11 -15.00 9.82
C ASP A 56 -31.92 -16.25 10.15
N SER A 57 -32.35 -16.36 11.40
CA SER A 57 -33.38 -17.29 11.81
C SER A 57 -34.55 -16.96 10.90
N GLY A 58 -35.11 -17.95 10.20
CA GLY A 58 -36.21 -17.75 9.24
C GLY A 58 -37.51 -17.19 9.84
N PHE A 59 -37.43 -16.53 11.00
CA PHE A 59 -38.46 -15.89 11.79
C PHE A 59 -38.37 -14.36 11.79
N GLY A 60 -37.51 -13.73 10.98
CA GLY A 60 -37.47 -12.26 10.82
C GLY A 60 -38.76 -11.60 10.32
N ASN A 61 -39.76 -12.41 9.94
CA ASN A 61 -41.11 -11.97 9.60
C ASN A 61 -42.09 -11.96 10.78
N ILE A 62 -41.65 -12.39 11.98
CA ILE A 62 -42.48 -12.55 13.17
C ILE A 62 -42.15 -11.47 14.20
N ILE A 63 -43.20 -10.78 14.67
CA ILE A 63 -43.11 -9.87 15.80
C ILE A 63 -43.78 -10.48 17.03
N VAL A 64 -43.25 -10.14 18.21
CA VAL A 64 -43.84 -10.45 19.51
C VAL A 64 -44.40 -9.17 20.11
N VAL A 65 -45.69 -9.17 20.43
CA VAL A 65 -46.39 -8.05 21.06
C VAL A 65 -46.72 -8.44 22.48
N ASP A 66 -46.13 -7.72 23.44
CA ASP A 66 -46.28 -7.93 24.88
C ASP A 66 -47.18 -6.85 25.52
N ASN A 67 -47.59 -7.05 26.77
CA ASN A 67 -48.53 -6.23 27.55
C ASN A 67 -49.96 -6.17 26.97
N LEU A 68 -50.44 -7.26 26.38
CA LEU A 68 -51.84 -7.41 26.00
C LEU A 68 -52.75 -7.70 27.21
N PRO A 69 -54.02 -7.28 27.19
CA PRO A 69 -54.98 -7.62 28.24
C PRO A 69 -55.17 -9.13 28.45
N VAL A 70 -55.07 -9.58 29.69
CA VAL A 70 -55.35 -10.96 30.09
C VAL A 70 -56.86 -11.19 30.13
N VAL A 71 -57.39 -11.95 29.17
CA VAL A 71 -58.83 -12.16 28.99
C VAL A 71 -59.21 -13.65 29.10
N PRO A 72 -60.40 -13.98 29.64
CA PRO A 72 -60.95 -15.33 29.60
C PRO A 72 -61.42 -15.69 28.19
N ARG A 73 -61.53 -17.00 27.90
CA ARG A 73 -61.90 -17.56 26.58
C ARG A 73 -63.10 -16.90 25.88
N GLU A 74 -64.11 -16.47 26.63
CA GLU A 74 -65.31 -15.79 26.09
C GLU A 74 -65.02 -14.43 25.44
N LYS A 75 -63.93 -13.78 25.82
CA LYS A 75 -63.50 -12.47 25.28
C LYS A 75 -62.31 -12.58 24.34
N PHE A 76 -61.81 -13.80 24.10
CA PHE A 76 -60.66 -14.08 23.24
C PHE A 76 -60.90 -13.61 21.80
N GLU A 77 -62.00 -14.02 21.17
CA GLU A 77 -62.34 -13.64 19.79
C GLU A 77 -62.47 -12.12 19.62
N LYS A 78 -62.94 -11.42 20.66
CA LYS A 78 -63.04 -9.95 20.64
C LYS A 78 -61.67 -9.29 20.70
N LEU A 79 -60.76 -9.78 21.54
CA LEU A 79 -59.41 -9.26 21.63
C LEU A 79 -58.61 -9.56 20.35
N GLU A 80 -58.73 -10.78 19.83
CA GLU A 80 -58.11 -11.19 18.58
C GLU A 80 -58.57 -10.30 17.42
N GLY A 81 -59.88 -10.04 17.31
CA GLY A 81 -60.43 -9.14 16.30
C GLY A 81 -59.92 -7.70 16.40
N VAL A 82 -59.71 -7.19 17.61
CA VAL A 82 -59.13 -5.84 17.82
C VAL A 82 -57.67 -5.79 17.39
N ILE A 83 -56.85 -6.76 17.80
CA ILE A 83 -55.42 -6.83 17.44
C ILE A 83 -55.27 -7.01 15.93
N ARG A 84 -56.03 -7.93 15.33
CA ARG A 84 -56.06 -8.13 13.87
C ARG A 84 -56.41 -6.84 13.15
N LYS A 85 -57.40 -6.08 13.61
CA LYS A 85 -57.77 -4.79 13.00
C LYS A 85 -56.66 -3.73 13.08
N ILE A 86 -55.91 -3.68 14.19
CA ILE A 86 -54.80 -2.72 14.38
C ILE A 86 -53.64 -3.08 13.45
N TYR A 87 -53.24 -4.35 13.42
CA TYR A 87 -52.06 -4.79 12.67
C TYR A 87 -52.32 -4.98 11.17
N SER A 88 -53.56 -5.30 10.76
CA SER A 88 -53.96 -5.31 9.34
C SER A 88 -54.00 -3.93 8.68
N GLN A 89 -53.94 -2.83 9.45
CA GLN A 89 -53.76 -1.48 8.89
C GLN A 89 -52.32 -1.18 8.49
N ILE A 90 -51.36 -1.96 9.00
CA ILE A 90 -49.92 -1.69 8.85
C ILE A 90 -49.30 -2.63 7.81
N GLY A 91 -49.70 -3.91 7.80
CA GLY A 91 -49.20 -4.91 6.86
C GLY A 91 -50.20 -6.05 6.64
N VAL A 92 -49.89 -6.95 5.71
CA VAL A 92 -50.74 -8.10 5.41
C VAL A 92 -50.30 -9.26 6.30
N ILE A 93 -51.12 -9.56 7.31
CA ILE A 93 -50.93 -10.73 8.19
C ILE A 93 -51.22 -11.99 7.37
N LYS A 94 -50.33 -12.99 7.48
CA LYS A 94 -50.49 -14.28 6.81
C LYS A 94 -51.75 -15.03 7.29
N GLU A 95 -52.30 -15.93 6.48
CA GLU A 95 -53.42 -16.80 6.91
C GLU A 95 -52.99 -17.60 8.15
N ASP A 96 -53.79 -17.56 9.22
CA ASP A 96 -53.48 -18.08 10.56
C ASP A 96 -52.20 -17.53 11.24
N GLY A 97 -51.63 -16.44 10.72
CA GLY A 97 -50.39 -15.83 11.20
C GLY A 97 -50.51 -15.01 12.49
N LEU A 98 -51.65 -15.04 13.19
CA LEU A 98 -51.80 -14.40 14.50
C LEU A 98 -52.06 -15.47 15.55
N TRP A 99 -51.10 -15.65 16.46
CA TRP A 99 -51.17 -16.67 17.49
C TRP A 99 -51.07 -16.05 18.89
N MET A 100 -52.04 -16.34 19.74
CA MET A 100 -52.08 -15.85 21.11
C MET A 100 -52.12 -17.02 22.09
N PRO A 101 -51.03 -17.29 22.83
CA PRO A 101 -50.99 -18.38 23.79
C PRO A 101 -51.96 -18.18 24.97
N VAL A 102 -52.52 -19.31 25.43
CA VAL A 102 -53.47 -19.40 26.53
C VAL A 102 -52.90 -20.32 27.60
N ASP A 103 -53.02 -19.92 28.87
CA ASP A 103 -52.61 -20.72 30.02
C ASP A 103 -53.48 -21.99 30.14
N PRO A 104 -52.88 -23.20 30.16
CA PRO A 104 -53.59 -24.47 30.30
C PRO A 104 -54.43 -24.60 31.58
N GLU A 105 -54.02 -23.98 32.69
CA GLU A 105 -54.67 -24.13 33.99
C GLU A 105 -55.79 -23.10 34.20
N THR A 106 -55.53 -21.84 33.87
CA THR A 106 -56.47 -20.74 34.13
C THR A 106 -57.41 -20.45 32.96
N LYS A 107 -57.13 -21.00 31.76
CA LYS A 107 -57.85 -20.74 30.49
C LYS A 107 -57.95 -19.24 30.14
N LYS A 108 -56.96 -18.45 30.58
CA LYS A 108 -56.81 -17.02 30.25
C LYS A 108 -55.61 -16.80 29.32
N THR A 109 -55.61 -15.71 28.57
CA THR A 109 -54.49 -15.35 27.69
C THR A 109 -53.25 -14.98 28.51
N LEU A 110 -52.06 -15.31 28.01
CA LEU A 110 -50.80 -15.05 28.71
C LEU A 110 -50.28 -13.60 28.57
N GLY A 111 -51.03 -12.74 27.89
CA GLY A 111 -50.71 -11.31 27.79
C GLY A 111 -49.73 -10.95 26.66
N TYR A 112 -49.39 -11.88 25.78
CA TYR A 112 -48.59 -11.62 24.58
C TYR A 112 -49.15 -12.35 23.36
N CYS A 113 -48.82 -11.88 22.16
CA CYS A 113 -49.16 -12.57 20.90
C CYS A 113 -48.01 -12.50 19.88
N PHE A 114 -48.04 -13.44 18.95
CA PHE A 114 -47.13 -13.50 17.80
C PHE A 114 -47.90 -13.13 16.55
N ILE A 115 -47.28 -12.32 15.70
CA ILE A 115 -47.85 -11.90 14.42
C ILE A 115 -46.81 -12.13 13.32
N GLU A 116 -47.17 -12.97 12.35
CA GLU A 116 -46.37 -13.30 11.17
C GLU A 116 -46.86 -12.48 9.96
N TYR A 117 -45.93 -11.71 9.39
CA TYR A 117 -46.12 -10.98 8.14
C TYR A 117 -45.58 -11.75 6.94
N ASN A 118 -45.95 -11.31 5.73
CA ASN A 118 -45.41 -11.88 4.50
C ASN A 118 -43.96 -11.46 4.23
N THR A 119 -43.54 -10.30 4.74
CA THR A 119 -42.20 -9.74 4.51
C THR A 119 -41.58 -9.22 5.81
N PRO A 120 -40.24 -9.25 5.94
CA PRO A 120 -39.55 -8.79 7.16
C PRO A 120 -39.64 -7.27 7.31
N GLN A 121 -39.73 -6.54 6.18
CA GLN A 121 -39.91 -5.09 6.17
C GLN A 121 -41.26 -4.65 6.77
N GLU A 122 -42.32 -5.44 6.56
CA GLU A 122 -43.63 -5.19 7.16
C GLU A 122 -43.61 -5.44 8.68
N ALA A 123 -42.90 -6.47 9.13
CA ALA A 123 -42.69 -6.75 10.55
C ALA A 123 -41.93 -5.61 11.25
N GLU A 124 -40.89 -5.08 10.62
CA GLU A 124 -40.09 -3.96 11.15
C GLU A 124 -40.90 -2.66 11.22
N LEU A 125 -41.70 -2.36 10.18
CA LEU A 125 -42.61 -1.22 10.16
C LEU A 125 -43.72 -1.34 11.23
N ALA A 126 -44.20 -2.56 11.49
CA ALA A 126 -45.17 -2.83 12.55
C ALA A 126 -44.55 -2.59 13.93
N LYS A 127 -43.31 -3.02 14.18
CA LYS A 127 -42.56 -2.72 15.41
C LYS A 127 -42.44 -1.21 15.62
N GLU A 128 -41.95 -0.46 14.64
CA GLU A 128 -41.76 1.00 14.78
C GLU A 128 -43.05 1.76 15.10
N LYS A 129 -44.18 1.37 14.47
CA LYS A 129 -45.45 2.08 14.63
C LYS A 129 -46.24 1.68 15.88
N THR A 130 -46.06 0.46 16.38
CA THR A 130 -46.90 -0.08 17.46
C THR A 130 -46.17 -0.24 18.79
N ASN A 131 -44.84 -0.15 18.82
CA ASN A 131 -44.09 -0.11 20.07
C ASN A 131 -44.41 1.19 20.83
N GLY A 132 -44.93 1.06 22.06
CA GLY A 132 -45.41 2.18 22.87
C GLY A 132 -46.87 2.59 22.59
N TYR A 133 -47.61 1.85 21.77
CA TYR A 133 -49.03 2.12 21.49
C TYR A 133 -49.88 1.85 22.74
N LYS A 134 -50.70 2.84 23.15
CA LYS A 134 -51.57 2.74 24.32
C LYS A 134 -52.94 2.21 23.93
N LEU A 135 -53.22 0.95 24.25
CA LEU A 135 -54.56 0.37 24.05
C LEU A 135 -55.54 0.90 25.09
N ASP A 136 -55.10 0.99 26.34
CA ASP A 136 -55.82 1.66 27.43
C ASP A 136 -54.82 2.30 28.44
N ARG A 137 -55.29 2.69 29.63
CA ARG A 137 -54.45 3.34 30.65
C ARG A 137 -53.42 2.38 31.28
N ALA A 138 -53.65 1.06 31.22
CA ALA A 138 -52.83 0.04 31.86
C ALA A 138 -52.00 -0.79 30.86
N HIS A 139 -52.45 -0.90 29.60
CA HIS A 139 -51.86 -1.75 28.56
C HIS A 139 -51.21 -0.88 27.48
N ILE A 140 -49.88 -0.83 27.53
CA ILE A 140 -49.02 -0.17 26.55
C ILE A 140 -48.23 -1.26 25.84
N PHE A 141 -48.43 -1.40 24.53
CA PHE A 141 -47.77 -2.46 23.76
C PHE A 141 -46.25 -2.29 23.80
N ALA A 142 -45.55 -3.39 24.07
CA ALA A 142 -44.12 -3.51 23.87
C ALA A 142 -43.90 -4.49 22.72
N VAL A 143 -43.24 -4.05 21.64
CA VAL A 143 -43.11 -4.85 20.42
C VAL A 143 -41.64 -5.11 20.11
N SER A 144 -41.28 -6.38 20.00
CA SER A 144 -39.93 -6.85 19.72
C SER A 144 -39.93 -7.77 18.50
N MET A 145 -38.81 -7.83 17.77
CA MET A 145 -38.66 -8.87 16.74
C MET A 145 -38.43 -10.21 17.42
N PHE A 146 -38.86 -11.31 16.80
CA PHE A 146 -38.61 -12.64 17.35
C PHE A 146 -37.11 -12.95 17.44
N ASP A 147 -36.33 -12.51 16.47
CA ASP A 147 -34.87 -12.72 16.43
C ASP A 147 -34.13 -11.97 17.56
N ASP A 148 -34.71 -10.89 18.07
CA ASP A 148 -34.13 -10.16 19.20
C ASP A 148 -34.14 -11.01 20.50
N PHE A 149 -34.92 -12.09 20.56
CA PHE A 149 -35.07 -12.92 21.76
C PHE A 149 -33.74 -13.60 22.17
N ASP A 150 -33.01 -14.17 21.22
CA ASP A 150 -31.70 -14.79 21.49
C ASP A 150 -30.66 -13.76 21.95
N LYS A 151 -30.76 -12.53 21.43
CA LYS A 151 -29.92 -11.41 21.86
C LYS A 151 -30.23 -11.03 23.31
N TYR A 152 -31.49 -10.90 23.68
CA TYR A 152 -31.89 -10.57 25.05
C TYR A 152 -31.59 -11.70 26.05
N MET A 153 -31.74 -12.97 25.66
CA MET A 153 -31.37 -14.11 26.50
C MET A 153 -29.87 -14.16 26.83
N ARG A 154 -29.01 -13.59 25.98
CA ARG A 154 -27.56 -13.55 26.18
C ARG A 154 -27.10 -12.36 27.03
N VAL A 155 -27.97 -11.39 27.30
CA VAL A 155 -27.63 -10.24 28.15
C VAL A 155 -27.69 -10.69 29.62
N PRO A 156 -26.59 -10.60 30.39
CA PRO A 156 -26.61 -10.89 31.82
C PRO A 156 -27.52 -9.90 32.57
N ASP A 157 -28.24 -10.38 33.58
CA ASP A 157 -29.13 -9.55 34.42
C ASP A 157 -28.35 -8.50 35.26
N GLU A 158 -27.06 -8.73 35.51
CA GLU A 158 -26.19 -7.84 36.25
C GLU A 158 -25.23 -7.07 35.33
N TRP A 159 -25.27 -5.74 35.39
CA TRP A 159 -24.32 -4.89 34.67
C TRP A 159 -22.92 -5.03 35.27
N ALA A 160 -21.96 -5.48 34.45
CA ALA A 160 -20.54 -5.42 34.77
C ALA A 160 -19.86 -4.30 33.97
N PRO A 161 -18.98 -3.49 34.60
CA PRO A 161 -18.17 -2.53 33.86
C PRO A 161 -17.25 -3.29 32.88
N PRO A 162 -17.07 -2.78 31.65
CA PRO A 162 -16.20 -3.43 30.67
C PRO A 162 -14.78 -3.57 31.25
N GLU A 163 -14.22 -4.77 31.16
CA GLU A 163 -12.86 -5.02 31.62
C GLU A 163 -11.89 -4.15 30.82
N ILE A 164 -11.21 -3.22 31.51
CA ILE A 164 -10.12 -2.45 30.93
C ILE A 164 -8.98 -3.42 30.70
N LYS A 165 -8.82 -3.87 29.45
CA LYS A 165 -7.68 -4.72 29.08
C LYS A 165 -6.39 -4.04 29.54
N PRO A 166 -5.53 -4.71 30.33
CA PRO A 166 -4.29 -4.12 30.79
C PRO A 166 -3.45 -3.72 29.57
N TYR A 167 -2.90 -2.50 29.60
CA TYR A 167 -2.06 -1.99 28.52
C TYR A 167 -0.86 -2.93 28.33
N THR A 168 -0.85 -3.69 27.24
CA THR A 168 0.33 -4.39 26.78
C THR A 168 1.19 -3.37 26.03
N PRO A 169 2.41 -3.05 26.51
CA PRO A 169 3.32 -2.21 25.76
C PRO A 169 3.52 -2.84 24.38
N GLY A 170 3.25 -2.08 23.32
CA GLY A 170 3.53 -2.53 21.96
C GLY A 170 5.01 -2.92 21.84
N GLU A 171 5.31 -3.96 21.06
CA GLU A 171 6.70 -4.29 20.76
C GLU A 171 7.42 -3.08 20.18
N ASN A 172 8.68 -2.89 20.57
CA ASN A 172 9.48 -1.78 20.05
C ASN A 172 9.81 -2.04 18.58
N LEU A 173 9.05 -1.39 17.70
CA LEU A 173 9.19 -1.46 16.23
C LEU A 173 10.52 -0.89 15.74
N GLN A 174 11.19 -0.05 16.55
CA GLN A 174 12.46 0.60 16.23
C GLN A 174 13.65 -0.06 16.92
N LYS A 175 13.47 -1.17 17.63
CA LYS A 175 14.57 -1.85 18.34
C LYS A 175 15.70 -2.26 17.39
N TRP A 176 15.42 -2.51 16.12
CA TRP A 176 16.44 -2.82 15.13
C TRP A 176 17.44 -1.66 14.91
N LEU A 177 17.03 -0.40 15.15
CA LEU A 177 17.93 0.77 15.15
C LEU A 177 18.92 0.78 16.33
N THR A 178 18.62 0.03 17.39
CA THR A 178 19.47 -0.07 18.59
C THR A 178 20.45 -1.26 18.54
N ASP A 179 20.58 -1.92 17.39
CA ASP A 179 21.55 -3.01 17.19
C ASP A 179 22.98 -2.51 17.48
N GLU A 180 23.67 -3.12 18.45
CA GLU A 180 25.02 -2.73 18.85
C GLU A 180 26.05 -2.83 17.70
N LYS A 181 25.77 -3.70 16.73
CA LYS A 181 26.61 -3.90 15.55
C LYS A 181 26.25 -2.96 14.40
N ALA A 182 25.17 -2.17 14.53
CA ALA A 182 24.61 -1.30 13.49
C ALA A 182 24.51 -2.03 12.14
N ARG A 183 23.93 -3.23 12.17
CA ARG A 183 23.69 -4.05 10.97
C ARG A 183 22.47 -3.55 10.22
N ASP A 184 22.41 -3.89 8.94
CA ASP A 184 21.29 -3.51 8.07
C ASP A 184 20.39 -4.74 7.85
N GLN A 185 19.07 -4.54 7.92
CA GLN A 185 18.08 -5.58 7.60
C GLN A 185 17.67 -5.50 6.14
N PHE A 186 17.42 -6.67 5.55
CA PHE A 186 16.79 -6.77 4.23
C PHE A 186 15.85 -7.96 4.19
N VAL A 187 14.86 -7.91 3.30
CA VAL A 187 13.94 -9.02 3.04
C VAL A 187 14.25 -9.63 1.69
N ILE A 188 14.15 -10.95 1.63
CA ILE A 188 14.19 -11.70 0.38
C ILE A 188 12.93 -12.53 0.23
N ARG A 189 12.51 -12.71 -1.01
CA ARG A 189 11.46 -13.66 -1.38
C ARG A 189 12.03 -14.66 -2.37
N ALA A 190 12.02 -15.93 -2.00
CA ALA A 190 12.51 -17.03 -2.83
C ALA A 190 11.54 -18.21 -2.74
N GLY A 191 11.04 -18.67 -3.89
CA GLY A 191 10.02 -19.71 -3.94
C GLY A 191 8.78 -19.32 -3.13
N THR A 192 8.42 -20.16 -2.16
CA THR A 192 7.28 -19.95 -1.25
C THR A 192 7.67 -19.16 0.01
N ASP A 193 8.96 -18.97 0.25
CA ASP A 193 9.46 -18.45 1.52
C ASP A 193 9.76 -16.96 1.42
N THR A 194 9.43 -16.26 2.50
CA THR A 194 9.87 -14.89 2.74
C THR A 194 10.76 -14.89 3.97
N GLU A 195 11.99 -14.40 3.81
CA GLU A 195 13.04 -14.41 4.83
C GLU A 195 13.49 -12.97 5.09
N VAL A 196 13.52 -12.57 6.36
CA VAL A 196 14.15 -11.31 6.82
C VAL A 196 15.50 -11.66 7.39
N LEU A 197 16.55 -11.01 6.89
CA LEU A 197 17.94 -11.28 7.27
C LEU A 197 18.67 -10.01 7.69
N TRP A 198 19.60 -10.16 8.63
CA TRP A 198 20.64 -9.17 8.90
C TRP A 198 21.83 -9.37 7.96
N ASN A 199 22.42 -8.28 7.53
CA ASN A 199 23.73 -8.27 6.89
C ASN A 199 24.84 -8.23 7.96
N ASP A 200 25.50 -9.36 8.26
CA ASP A 200 26.74 -9.38 9.05
C ASP A 200 27.95 -9.31 8.10
N ALA A 201 28.28 -8.08 7.71
CA ALA A 201 29.39 -7.80 6.82
C ALA A 201 30.77 -8.16 7.42
N ARG A 202 30.91 -8.25 8.75
CA ARG A 202 32.19 -8.65 9.38
C ARG A 202 32.46 -10.13 9.21
N GLN A 203 31.40 -10.94 9.24
CA GLN A 203 31.49 -12.38 9.02
C GLN A 203 31.27 -12.77 7.55
N SER A 204 31.00 -11.79 6.68
CA SER A 204 30.61 -12.01 5.28
C SER A 204 29.47 -13.01 5.14
N LYS A 205 28.47 -12.92 6.03
CA LYS A 205 27.33 -13.84 6.07
C LYS A 205 26.04 -13.12 6.43
N THR A 206 24.94 -13.73 6.05
CA THR A 206 23.60 -13.31 6.44
C THR A 206 23.16 -14.07 7.68
N GLU A 207 22.50 -13.37 8.61
CA GLU A 207 21.88 -14.00 9.78
C GLU A 207 20.36 -13.94 9.63
N LEU A 208 19.70 -15.10 9.73
CA LEU A 208 18.25 -15.18 9.61
C LEU A 208 17.58 -14.60 10.87
N VAL A 209 16.69 -13.62 10.68
CA VAL A 209 15.86 -13.06 11.76
C VAL A 209 14.55 -13.81 11.85
N TYR A 210 13.86 -13.89 10.72
CA TYR A 210 12.52 -14.44 10.64
C TYR A 210 12.30 -15.06 9.27
N LYS A 211 11.63 -16.21 9.25
CA LYS A 211 11.26 -16.94 8.04
C LYS A 211 9.82 -17.39 8.15
N ARG A 212 9.05 -17.16 7.09
CA ARG A 212 7.67 -17.66 7.00
C ARG A 212 7.36 -18.10 5.57
N ALA A 213 6.85 -19.33 5.45
CA ALA A 213 6.32 -19.85 4.21
C ALA A 213 4.96 -19.22 3.90
N TYR A 214 4.69 -18.96 2.61
CA TYR A 214 3.45 -18.36 2.10
C TYR A 214 3.06 -17.04 2.81
N TRP A 215 4.04 -16.25 3.20
CA TRP A 215 3.80 -15.00 3.93
C TRP A 215 3.17 -13.90 3.05
N THR A 216 3.35 -13.99 1.74
CA THR A 216 2.75 -13.11 0.74
C THR A 216 2.41 -13.93 -0.51
N GLU A 217 1.31 -13.58 -1.17
CA GLU A 217 0.95 -14.17 -2.46
C GLU A 217 1.64 -13.44 -3.62
N SER A 218 1.86 -12.13 -3.47
CA SER A 218 2.32 -11.27 -4.57
C SER A 218 3.74 -10.73 -4.41
N PHE A 219 3.98 -9.78 -3.50
CA PHE A 219 5.31 -9.22 -3.23
C PHE A 219 5.38 -8.69 -1.80
N VAL A 220 6.57 -8.26 -1.38
CA VAL A 220 6.79 -7.60 -0.08
C VAL A 220 7.36 -6.21 -0.29
N GLN A 221 7.08 -5.29 0.64
CA GLN A 221 7.64 -3.94 0.59
C GLN A 221 7.88 -3.42 2.00
N TRP A 222 9.10 -2.94 2.24
CA TRP A 222 9.39 -2.17 3.45
C TRP A 222 8.81 -0.77 3.34
N SER A 223 8.33 -0.24 4.45
CA SER A 223 7.93 1.17 4.53
C SER A 223 9.16 2.10 4.40
N PRO A 224 8.98 3.36 4.00
CA PRO A 224 10.08 4.29 3.70
C PRO A 224 11.08 4.52 4.84
N LEU A 225 10.68 4.38 6.11
CA LEU A 225 11.58 4.48 7.28
C LEU A 225 11.97 3.11 7.83
N GLY A 226 11.58 2.01 7.19
CA GLY A 226 11.91 0.64 7.58
C GLY A 226 11.21 0.16 8.86
N THR A 227 10.18 0.86 9.36
CA THR A 227 9.44 0.48 10.58
C THR A 227 8.50 -0.70 10.34
N TYR A 228 7.93 -0.78 9.13
CA TYR A 228 6.86 -1.69 8.76
C TYR A 228 7.26 -2.53 7.56
N LEU A 229 6.89 -3.81 7.58
CA LEU A 229 6.95 -4.68 6.41
C LEU A 229 5.53 -4.94 5.93
N ALA A 230 5.22 -4.65 4.67
CA ALA A 230 3.92 -4.96 4.07
C ALA A 230 3.96 -6.25 3.26
N THR A 231 2.92 -7.07 3.39
CA THR A 231 2.64 -8.21 2.53
C THR A 231 1.29 -8.07 1.84
N VAL A 232 1.19 -8.60 0.62
CA VAL A 232 0.02 -8.43 -0.26
C VAL A 232 -0.61 -9.79 -0.54
N HIS A 233 -1.92 -9.85 -0.30
CA HIS A 233 -2.76 -11.04 -0.41
C HIS A 233 -4.00 -10.74 -1.25
N ARG A 234 -4.65 -11.77 -1.78
CA ARG A 234 -5.92 -11.62 -2.53
C ARG A 234 -7.03 -10.96 -1.70
N GLN A 235 -7.03 -11.13 -0.38
CA GLN A 235 -8.01 -10.53 0.53
C GLN A 235 -7.66 -9.08 0.93
N GLY A 236 -6.42 -8.62 0.73
CA GLY A 236 -5.95 -7.33 1.24
C GLY A 236 -4.45 -7.21 1.42
N ALA A 237 -4.04 -6.16 2.11
CA ALA A 237 -2.66 -5.99 2.56
C ALA A 237 -2.57 -6.24 4.07
N ALA A 238 -1.41 -6.69 4.55
CA ALA A 238 -1.12 -6.80 5.97
C ALA A 238 0.21 -6.11 6.27
N VAL A 239 0.27 -5.41 7.39
CA VAL A 239 1.50 -4.79 7.89
C VAL A 239 1.99 -5.52 9.12
N TRP A 240 3.28 -5.79 9.12
CA TRP A 240 4.00 -6.55 10.13
C TRP A 240 5.08 -5.65 10.72
N GLY A 241 5.41 -5.89 11.98
CA GLY A 241 6.50 -5.20 12.66
C GLY A 241 6.89 -5.92 13.95
N GLY A 242 7.98 -5.45 14.54
CA GLY A 242 8.61 -6.10 15.69
C GLY A 242 10.00 -6.61 15.34
N ALA A 243 10.90 -6.59 16.32
CA ALA A 243 12.33 -6.73 16.09
C ALA A 243 12.76 -8.13 15.60
N ASN A 244 12.12 -9.17 16.15
CA ASN A 244 12.51 -10.57 15.92
C ASN A 244 11.31 -11.46 15.55
N THR A 245 10.11 -11.09 15.99
CA THR A 245 8.88 -11.89 15.91
C THR A 245 8.04 -11.55 14.69
N PHE A 246 8.21 -10.35 14.10
CA PHE A 246 7.40 -9.84 13.00
C PHE A 246 5.91 -10.12 13.20
N ASN A 247 5.37 -9.64 14.32
CA ASN A 247 3.96 -9.80 14.64
C ASN A 247 3.09 -9.01 13.65
N ARG A 248 1.91 -9.55 13.36
CA ARG A 248 0.91 -8.86 12.53
C ARG A 248 0.41 -7.66 13.32
N LEU A 249 0.70 -6.45 12.82
CA LEU A 249 0.24 -5.23 13.46
C LEU A 249 -1.18 -4.91 13.02
N MET A 250 -1.40 -4.81 11.71
CA MET A 250 -2.68 -4.42 11.14
C MET A 250 -2.96 -5.16 9.83
N ARG A 251 -4.25 -5.30 9.52
CA ARG A 251 -4.74 -5.85 8.26
C ARG A 251 -5.65 -4.82 7.59
N TYR A 252 -5.49 -4.67 6.29
CA TYR A 252 -6.25 -3.73 5.46
C TYR A 252 -7.10 -4.55 4.50
N ALA A 253 -8.40 -4.64 4.79
CA ALA A 253 -9.35 -5.35 3.95
C ALA A 253 -9.54 -4.60 2.63
N HIS A 254 -8.97 -5.14 1.55
CA HIS A 254 -9.14 -4.63 0.20
C HIS A 254 -8.96 -5.78 -0.79
N PRO A 255 -10.03 -6.33 -1.36
CA PRO A 255 -9.91 -7.45 -2.29
C PRO A 255 -9.09 -7.11 -3.54
N GLN A 256 -8.27 -8.06 -3.98
CA GLN A 256 -7.50 -8.03 -5.22
C GLN A 256 -6.51 -6.86 -5.34
N VAL A 257 -5.84 -6.50 -4.23
CA VAL A 257 -4.77 -5.49 -4.25
C VAL A 257 -3.66 -5.95 -5.20
N LYS A 258 -3.33 -5.08 -6.16
CA LYS A 258 -2.24 -5.28 -7.11
C LYS A 258 -1.01 -4.44 -6.79
N LEU A 259 -1.19 -3.25 -6.21
CA LEU A 259 -0.09 -2.33 -5.87
C LEU A 259 -0.34 -1.70 -4.49
N ILE A 260 0.73 -1.43 -3.77
CA ILE A 260 0.73 -0.72 -2.49
C ILE A 260 1.79 0.38 -2.51
N ASP A 261 1.53 1.46 -1.78
CA ASP A 261 2.47 2.57 -1.62
C ASP A 261 2.30 3.20 -0.23
N PHE A 262 3.40 3.52 0.40
CA PHE A 262 3.42 4.13 1.73
C PHE A 262 3.66 5.63 1.60
N SER A 263 3.03 6.40 2.48
CA SER A 263 3.42 7.80 2.62
C SER A 263 4.87 7.90 3.15
N PRO A 264 5.66 8.92 2.74
CA PRO A 264 7.04 9.10 3.18
C PRO A 264 7.26 9.10 4.70
N GLY A 265 6.29 9.61 5.46
CA GLY A 265 6.27 9.59 6.94
C GLY A 265 5.59 8.36 7.56
N GLU A 266 5.22 7.35 6.78
CA GLU A 266 4.61 6.08 7.21
C GLU A 266 3.25 6.21 7.92
N LYS A 267 2.57 7.34 7.77
CA LYS A 267 1.24 7.57 8.36
C LYS A 267 0.12 6.89 7.58
N TYR A 268 0.27 6.78 6.26
CA TYR A 268 -0.78 6.30 5.37
C TYR A 268 -0.29 5.20 4.44
N LEU A 269 -1.17 4.24 4.16
CA LEU A 269 -0.98 3.18 3.19
C LEU A 269 -2.01 3.34 2.07
N VAL A 270 -1.52 3.50 0.85
CA VAL A 270 -2.32 3.50 -0.37
C VAL A 270 -2.33 2.10 -0.93
N THR A 271 -3.51 1.60 -1.24
CA THR A 271 -3.69 0.30 -1.89
C THR A 271 -4.48 0.47 -3.17
N TYR A 272 -4.04 -0.18 -4.24
CA TYR A 272 -4.67 -0.13 -5.55
C TYR A 272 -5.20 -1.51 -5.93
N SER A 273 -6.49 -1.57 -6.26
CA SER A 273 -7.16 -2.73 -6.82
C SER A 273 -7.77 -2.36 -8.16
N SER A 274 -7.71 -3.30 -9.10
CA SER A 274 -8.39 -3.18 -10.39
C SER A 274 -9.24 -4.42 -10.62
N HIS A 275 -10.55 -4.24 -10.70
CA HIS A 275 -11.48 -5.30 -11.03
C HIS A 275 -11.74 -5.31 -12.53
N GLU A 276 -11.52 -6.47 -13.15
CA GLU A 276 -11.95 -6.72 -14.52
C GLU A 276 -13.49 -6.81 -14.51
N PRO A 277 -14.17 -6.09 -15.41
CA PRO A 277 -15.62 -6.12 -15.46
C PRO A 277 -16.10 -7.48 -15.95
N SER A 278 -17.26 -7.91 -15.45
CA SER A 278 -17.91 -9.14 -15.91
C SER A 278 -18.30 -9.08 -17.40
N ASN A 279 -18.35 -7.89 -17.97
CA ASN A 279 -18.70 -7.64 -19.36
C ASN A 279 -17.48 -7.06 -20.12
N PRO A 280 -16.99 -7.68 -21.21
CA PRO A 280 -15.79 -7.24 -21.95
C PRO A 280 -15.88 -5.86 -22.62
N ARG A 281 -17.05 -5.20 -22.58
CA ARG A 281 -17.29 -3.85 -23.14
C ARG A 281 -17.14 -2.73 -22.10
N ASP A 282 -17.14 -3.06 -20.82
CA ASP A 282 -16.97 -2.06 -19.75
C ASP A 282 -15.49 -1.84 -19.45
N ALA A 283 -15.14 -0.64 -19.00
CA ALA A 283 -13.78 -0.34 -18.58
C ALA A 283 -13.47 -0.95 -17.21
N ASN A 284 -12.21 -1.31 -16.97
CA ASN A 284 -11.76 -1.79 -15.66
C ASN A 284 -12.10 -0.77 -14.56
N ARG A 285 -12.76 -1.24 -13.50
CA ARG A 285 -13.07 -0.43 -12.34
C ARG A 285 -11.87 -0.43 -11.40
N VAL A 286 -11.34 0.75 -11.16
CA VAL A 286 -10.22 0.97 -10.24
C VAL A 286 -10.75 1.45 -8.91
N VAL A 287 -10.24 0.86 -7.84
CA VAL A 287 -10.50 1.26 -6.46
C VAL A 287 -9.15 1.51 -5.79
N ILE A 288 -8.97 2.71 -5.26
CA ILE A 288 -7.79 3.09 -4.49
C ILE A 288 -8.24 3.50 -3.10
N ASN A 289 -7.74 2.82 -2.08
CA ASN A 289 -8.06 3.12 -0.69
C ASN A 289 -6.82 3.66 0.02
N ILE A 290 -7.00 4.75 0.76
CA ILE A 290 -6.00 5.31 1.67
C ILE A 290 -6.39 4.92 3.09
N PHE A 291 -5.53 4.15 3.72
CA PHE A 291 -5.67 3.68 5.09
C PHE A 291 -4.72 4.43 6.02
N ASP A 292 -5.14 4.66 7.26
CA ASP A 292 -4.21 5.02 8.35
C ASP A 292 -3.46 3.76 8.78
N VAL A 293 -2.12 3.82 8.75
CA VAL A 293 -1.26 2.66 9.03
C VAL A 293 -1.42 2.16 10.47
N ARG A 294 -1.67 3.06 11.41
CA ARG A 294 -1.75 2.72 12.83
C ARG A 294 -3.11 2.15 13.21
N THR A 295 -4.19 2.72 12.66
CA THR A 295 -5.56 2.35 13.04
C THR A 295 -6.21 1.37 12.08
N GLY A 296 -5.66 1.18 10.86
CA GLY A 296 -6.26 0.34 9.82
C GLY A 296 -7.53 0.92 9.21
N LYS A 297 -7.96 2.10 9.66
CA LYS A 297 -9.20 2.73 9.20
C LYS A 297 -9.02 3.27 7.78
N VAL A 298 -10.03 3.03 6.94
CA VAL A 298 -10.14 3.70 5.63
C VAL A 298 -10.38 5.19 5.89
N MET A 299 -9.41 6.02 5.54
CA MET A 299 -9.54 7.47 5.63
C MET A 299 -10.26 8.01 4.40
N ARG A 300 -9.94 7.45 3.22
CA ARG A 300 -10.61 7.81 1.98
C ARG A 300 -10.54 6.71 0.92
N ASP A 301 -11.62 6.56 0.16
CA ASP A 301 -11.66 5.74 -1.05
C ASP A 301 -11.82 6.60 -2.31
N PHE A 302 -11.15 6.17 -3.38
CA PHE A 302 -11.25 6.75 -4.71
C PHE A 302 -11.65 5.66 -5.69
N LYS A 303 -12.80 5.83 -6.32
CA LYS A 303 -13.35 4.89 -7.30
C LYS A 303 -13.48 5.59 -8.65
N GLY A 304 -13.06 4.93 -9.72
CA GLY A 304 -13.15 5.49 -11.07
C GLY A 304 -12.80 4.46 -12.14
N SER A 305 -12.81 4.87 -13.41
CA SER A 305 -12.33 4.03 -14.51
C SER A 305 -10.81 4.06 -14.58
N ALA A 306 -10.19 3.00 -15.11
CA ALA A 306 -8.73 2.95 -15.31
C ALA A 306 -8.21 4.18 -16.08
N ASP A 307 -8.96 4.70 -17.05
CA ASP A 307 -8.60 5.87 -17.85
C ASP A 307 -8.47 7.17 -17.02
N GLU A 308 -9.23 7.30 -15.93
CA GLU A 308 -9.12 8.46 -15.02
C GLU A 308 -7.84 8.44 -14.17
N PHE A 309 -7.19 7.27 -14.07
CA PHE A 309 -5.95 7.07 -13.34
C PHE A 309 -4.74 6.82 -14.26
N ALA A 310 -4.97 6.64 -15.56
CA ALA A 310 -3.95 6.53 -16.60
C ALA A 310 -3.35 7.88 -17.03
N ILE A 311 -3.74 8.98 -16.38
CA ILE A 311 -3.32 10.35 -16.75
C ILE A 311 -1.89 10.59 -16.27
N GLY A 312 -0.99 10.87 -17.21
CA GLY A 312 0.45 11.11 -16.99
C GLY A 312 1.31 10.18 -17.85
N GLY A 313 2.35 10.71 -18.49
CA GLY A 313 3.10 10.09 -19.60
C GLY A 313 3.62 8.64 -19.40
N THR A 314 4.12 8.08 -20.51
CA THR A 314 4.41 6.65 -20.79
C THR A 314 5.24 5.93 -19.71
N GLY A 315 4.58 5.22 -18.80
CA GLY A 315 5.26 4.34 -17.84
C GLY A 315 4.38 3.67 -16.78
N GLY A 316 3.06 3.65 -16.98
CA GLY A 316 2.15 3.11 -15.99
C GLY A 316 2.25 1.59 -15.83
N VAL A 317 2.28 1.10 -14.59
CA VAL A 317 2.15 -0.33 -14.28
C VAL A 317 0.67 -0.69 -14.41
N ALA A 318 0.35 -1.74 -15.18
CA ALA A 318 -1.02 -2.20 -15.44
C ALA A 318 -1.98 -1.11 -16.02
N GLY A 319 -1.45 -0.18 -16.82
CA GLY A 319 -2.24 0.87 -17.49
C GLY A 319 -2.52 2.12 -16.64
N VAL A 320 -1.92 2.25 -15.44
CA VAL A 320 -2.10 3.38 -14.52
C VAL A 320 -0.75 3.99 -14.16
N SER A 321 -0.66 5.33 -14.10
CA SER A 321 0.54 6.02 -13.63
C SER A 321 0.68 5.80 -12.11
N TRP A 322 1.62 4.94 -11.70
CA TRP A 322 1.88 4.62 -10.29
C TRP A 322 3.20 5.23 -9.83
N PRO A 323 3.27 5.84 -8.62
CA PRO A 323 2.17 6.08 -7.68
C PRO A 323 1.20 7.18 -8.16
N VAL A 324 -0.11 6.93 -7.97
CA VAL A 324 -1.19 7.86 -8.36
C VAL A 324 -1.20 9.11 -7.48
N PHE A 325 -1.02 8.90 -6.17
CA PHE A 325 -0.94 9.96 -5.20
C PHE A 325 0.52 10.24 -4.93
N ARG A 326 0.93 11.50 -5.15
CA ARG A 326 2.27 11.96 -4.75
C ARG A 326 2.12 12.77 -3.47
N TRP A 327 2.86 12.38 -2.45
CA TRP A 327 2.85 13.01 -1.13
C TRP A 327 3.75 14.25 -1.12
N GLY A 328 3.33 15.27 -0.39
CA GLY A 328 4.01 16.55 -0.25
C GLY A 328 3.99 17.07 1.19
N GLY A 329 4.93 17.96 1.52
CA GLY A 329 5.12 18.46 2.89
C GLY A 329 6.15 17.68 3.70
N GLY A 330 7.09 17.01 3.03
CA GLY A 330 8.19 16.29 3.67
C GLY A 330 7.72 15.12 4.54
N LYS A 331 8.44 14.87 5.65
CA LYS A 331 8.17 13.76 6.58
C LYS A 331 6.84 13.89 7.33
N GLU A 332 6.18 15.04 7.27
CA GLU A 332 4.92 15.25 7.97
C GLU A 332 3.71 14.71 7.19
N ASP A 333 3.88 14.36 5.91
CA ASP A 333 2.81 13.92 5.01
C ASP A 333 1.59 14.83 5.08
N LYS A 334 1.79 16.16 5.07
CA LYS A 334 0.69 17.11 5.29
C LYS A 334 -0.26 17.18 4.10
N TYR A 335 0.26 16.98 2.90
CA TYR A 335 -0.50 17.09 1.66
C TYR A 335 -0.28 15.87 0.78
N PHE A 336 -1.28 15.56 -0.03
CA PHE A 336 -1.11 14.63 -1.16
C PHE A 336 -1.85 15.19 -2.36
N ALA A 337 -1.32 14.93 -3.56
CA ALA A 337 -1.93 15.39 -4.79
C ALA A 337 -2.16 14.24 -5.76
N LYS A 338 -3.25 14.37 -6.52
CA LYS A 338 -3.60 13.51 -7.65
C LYS A 338 -3.65 14.34 -8.93
N LEU A 339 -3.07 13.80 -9.99
CA LEU A 339 -3.23 14.31 -11.35
C LEU A 339 -4.61 13.94 -11.88
N GLY A 340 -5.35 14.93 -12.37
CA GLY A 340 -6.60 14.76 -13.10
C GLY A 340 -6.53 15.39 -14.48
N LYS A 341 -7.59 15.22 -15.28
CA LYS A 341 -7.67 15.84 -16.60
C LYS A 341 -7.76 17.36 -16.46
N ASN A 342 -6.71 18.07 -16.89
CA ASN A 342 -6.61 19.54 -16.83
C ASN A 342 -6.72 20.13 -15.41
N MET A 343 -6.43 19.34 -14.37
CA MET A 343 -6.45 19.81 -12.99
C MET A 343 -5.56 18.97 -12.10
N ILE A 344 -5.04 19.57 -11.05
CA ILE A 344 -4.39 18.87 -9.95
C ILE A 344 -5.23 19.04 -8.70
N SER A 345 -5.60 17.93 -8.12
CA SER A 345 -6.39 17.89 -6.90
C SER A 345 -5.44 17.69 -5.73
N VAL A 346 -5.25 18.74 -4.93
CA VAL A 346 -4.40 18.71 -3.73
C VAL A 346 -5.30 18.58 -2.51
N TYR A 347 -5.02 17.58 -1.69
CA TYR A 347 -5.76 17.23 -0.49
C TYR A 347 -4.89 17.46 0.75
N GLU A 348 -5.52 17.89 1.83
CA GLU A 348 -4.91 17.96 3.16
C GLU A 348 -5.16 16.66 3.91
N THR A 349 -4.14 16.13 4.59
CA THR A 349 -4.22 14.83 5.26
C THR A 349 -4.96 14.84 6.58
N GLU A 350 -5.10 15.98 7.24
CA GLU A 350 -5.89 16.07 8.48
C GLU A 350 -7.40 15.89 8.22
N THR A 351 -7.90 16.48 7.13
CA THR A 351 -9.33 16.50 6.80
C THR A 351 -9.70 15.60 5.63
N PHE A 352 -8.72 15.09 4.88
CA PHE A 352 -8.90 14.40 3.59
C PHE A 352 -9.77 15.19 2.60
N SER A 353 -9.72 16.52 2.72
CA SER A 353 -10.50 17.44 1.89
C SER A 353 -9.60 18.25 0.96
N LEU A 354 -10.16 18.73 -0.14
CA LEU A 354 -9.44 19.56 -1.10
C LEU A 354 -9.07 20.91 -0.47
N ILE A 355 -7.84 21.37 -0.69
CA ILE A 355 -7.38 22.69 -0.23
C ILE A 355 -8.27 23.78 -0.87
N ASP A 356 -8.87 24.63 -0.04
CA ASP A 356 -9.89 25.64 -0.41
C ASP A 356 -11.11 25.09 -1.16
N LYS A 357 -11.39 23.79 -1.04
CA LYS A 357 -12.46 23.09 -1.77
C LYS A 357 -12.37 23.23 -3.29
N LYS A 358 -11.21 23.61 -3.84
CA LYS A 358 -10.99 23.83 -5.27
C LYS A 358 -9.68 23.19 -5.72
N SER A 359 -9.77 22.34 -6.74
CA SER A 359 -8.60 21.82 -7.44
C SER A 359 -7.85 22.94 -8.17
N LEU A 360 -6.53 22.80 -8.26
CA LEU A 360 -5.69 23.69 -9.05
C LEU A 360 -5.97 23.42 -10.54
N LYS A 361 -6.67 24.34 -11.20
CA LYS A 361 -6.99 24.21 -12.63
C LYS A 361 -5.73 24.54 -13.44
N VAL A 362 -5.18 23.52 -14.11
CA VAL A 362 -3.99 23.65 -14.96
C VAL A 362 -4.28 22.92 -16.26
N GLU A 363 -4.50 23.67 -17.34
CA GLU A 363 -4.82 23.09 -18.63
C GLU A 363 -3.67 22.24 -19.16
N ASN A 364 -4.01 21.03 -19.63
CA ASN A 364 -3.12 20.07 -20.28
C ASN A 364 -1.86 19.70 -19.46
N VAL A 365 -1.95 19.68 -18.14
CA VAL A 365 -0.86 19.18 -17.30
C VAL A 365 -0.57 17.71 -17.61
N VAL A 366 0.70 17.40 -17.89
CA VAL A 366 1.16 16.05 -18.23
C VAL A 366 1.83 15.36 -17.04
N ASP A 367 2.60 16.10 -16.24
CA ASP A 367 3.29 15.53 -15.08
C ASP A 367 3.45 16.60 -14.00
N PHE A 368 3.54 16.17 -12.75
CA PHE A 368 3.77 17.05 -11.60
C PHE A 368 4.60 16.34 -10.54
N SER A 369 5.54 17.01 -9.89
CA SER A 369 6.35 16.39 -8.84
C SER A 369 6.50 17.31 -7.64
N TRP A 370 6.47 16.74 -6.43
CA TRP A 370 6.66 17.49 -5.20
C TRP A 370 8.14 17.68 -4.88
N SER A 371 8.47 18.82 -4.29
CA SER A 371 9.73 18.95 -3.57
C SER A 371 9.75 17.95 -2.40
N PRO A 372 10.86 17.20 -2.19
CA PRO A 372 10.96 16.23 -1.10
C PRO A 372 10.85 16.83 0.30
N THR A 373 11.12 18.13 0.46
CA THR A 373 11.19 18.79 1.77
C THR A 373 10.14 19.89 1.91
N ASP A 374 10.03 20.77 0.92
CA ASP A 374 9.11 21.91 0.96
C ASP A 374 7.76 21.57 0.31
N PRO A 375 6.65 22.22 0.70
CA PRO A 375 5.35 22.06 0.05
C PRO A 375 5.28 22.85 -1.28
N ILE A 376 6.18 22.54 -2.21
CA ILE A 376 6.26 23.13 -3.55
C ILE A 376 5.98 22.04 -4.58
N ILE A 377 5.09 22.34 -5.54
CA ILE A 377 4.80 21.46 -6.68
C ILE A 377 5.49 22.02 -7.92
N ALA A 378 6.28 21.18 -8.60
CA ALA A 378 6.70 21.41 -9.98
C ALA A 378 5.67 20.84 -10.94
N LEU A 379 5.27 21.65 -11.92
CA LEU A 379 4.27 21.34 -12.94
C LEU A 379 4.91 21.36 -14.32
N PHE A 380 4.56 20.41 -15.17
CA PHE A 380 4.92 20.43 -16.58
C PHE A 380 3.67 20.47 -17.48
N VAL A 381 3.61 21.50 -18.33
CA VAL A 381 2.60 21.67 -19.37
C VAL A 381 3.32 21.66 -20.73
N PRO A 382 2.98 20.74 -21.65
CA PRO A 382 3.61 20.64 -22.97
C PRO A 382 3.15 21.78 -23.90
N GLU A 383 3.79 21.89 -25.07
CA GLU A 383 3.35 22.83 -26.11
C GLU A 383 1.94 22.50 -26.62
N LEU A 384 1.13 23.54 -26.82
CA LEU A 384 -0.24 23.41 -27.32
C LEU A 384 -0.43 24.14 -28.65
N GLY A 385 -1.42 23.68 -29.43
CA GLY A 385 -1.84 24.33 -30.68
C GLY A 385 -0.75 24.38 -31.75
N GLY A 386 0.12 23.36 -31.82
CA GLY A 386 1.18 23.30 -32.83
C GLY A 386 2.33 24.31 -32.62
N GLY A 387 2.50 24.83 -31.40
CA GLY A 387 3.55 25.78 -31.03
C GLY A 387 3.06 27.21 -30.77
N ASN A 388 1.76 27.45 -30.76
CA ASN A 388 1.19 28.76 -30.41
C ASN A 388 1.34 29.09 -28.91
N GLN A 389 1.31 28.07 -28.05
CA GLN A 389 1.62 28.21 -26.63
C GLN A 389 2.87 27.40 -26.31
N PRO A 390 3.93 28.02 -25.75
CA PRO A 390 5.14 27.31 -25.38
C PRO A 390 4.88 26.32 -24.26
N ALA A 391 5.69 25.26 -24.20
CA ALA A 391 5.72 24.41 -23.03
C ALA A 391 6.17 25.24 -21.84
N ARG A 392 5.66 24.94 -20.64
CA ARG A 392 6.06 25.66 -19.43
C ARG A 392 6.25 24.71 -18.27
N VAL A 393 7.28 25.02 -17.49
CA VAL A 393 7.51 24.44 -16.16
C VAL A 393 7.19 25.51 -15.14
N SER A 394 6.32 25.20 -14.19
CA SER A 394 5.88 26.15 -13.16
C SER A 394 6.08 25.55 -11.77
N LEU A 395 6.58 26.36 -10.83
CA LEU A 395 6.72 26.01 -9.42
C LEU A 395 5.63 26.72 -8.64
N VAL A 396 4.76 25.95 -7.99
CA VAL A 396 3.60 26.45 -7.25
C VAL A 396 3.77 26.11 -5.77
N GLN A 397 3.64 27.11 -4.90
CA GLN A 397 3.65 26.91 -3.46
C GLN A 397 2.27 26.49 -2.95
N ILE A 398 2.22 25.52 -2.05
CA ILE A 398 1.01 25.07 -1.36
C ILE A 398 1.15 25.41 0.13
N PRO A 399 0.10 25.94 0.80
CA PRO A 399 -1.29 26.07 0.37
C PRO A 399 -1.63 27.37 -0.38
N SER A 400 -0.73 28.36 -0.47
CA SER A 400 -1.04 29.68 -1.05
C SER A 400 -1.47 29.63 -2.53
N LYS A 401 -1.10 28.57 -3.26
CA LYS A 401 -1.29 28.40 -4.71
C LYS A 401 -0.64 29.52 -5.53
N GLU A 402 0.38 30.17 -4.97
CA GLU A 402 1.16 31.19 -5.64
C GLU A 402 2.23 30.54 -6.53
N GLU A 403 2.31 30.99 -7.78
CA GLU A 403 3.37 30.61 -8.71
C GLU A 403 4.67 31.34 -8.33
N LEU A 404 5.61 30.61 -7.75
CA LEU A 404 6.91 31.15 -7.33
C LEU A 404 7.80 31.46 -8.54
N ARG A 405 7.77 30.57 -9.54
CA ARG A 405 8.62 30.68 -10.73
C ARG A 405 8.00 29.94 -11.91
N GLN A 406 8.08 30.54 -13.08
CA GLN A 406 7.72 29.89 -14.34
C GLN A 406 8.87 30.00 -15.34
N LYS A 407 9.10 28.94 -16.10
CA LYS A 407 10.03 28.90 -17.24
C LYS A 407 9.29 28.41 -18.48
N ASN A 408 9.33 29.21 -19.52
CA ASN A 408 8.83 28.80 -20.84
C ASN A 408 9.95 28.10 -21.62
N LEU A 409 9.58 27.00 -22.27
CA LEU A 409 10.42 26.15 -23.09
C LEU A 409 9.78 26.04 -24.48
N PHE A 410 10.61 26.04 -25.51
CA PHE A 410 10.15 26.00 -26.90
C PHE A 410 10.64 24.74 -27.58
N SER A 411 9.83 24.20 -28.48
CA SER A 411 10.13 23.00 -29.28
C SER A 411 10.47 21.77 -28.43
N VAL A 412 9.76 21.58 -27.31
CA VAL A 412 9.98 20.46 -26.38
C VAL A 412 9.16 19.24 -26.81
N SER A 413 9.81 18.08 -26.90
CA SER A 413 9.15 16.80 -27.16
C SER A 413 8.71 16.11 -25.87
N ASP A 414 9.60 16.05 -24.90
CA ASP A 414 9.40 15.35 -23.63
C ASP A 414 10.17 16.08 -22.52
N CYS A 415 9.69 15.92 -21.30
CA CYS A 415 10.23 16.59 -20.13
C CYS A 415 10.20 15.66 -18.92
N LYS A 416 11.35 15.51 -18.25
CA LYS A 416 11.47 14.76 -17.00
C LYS A 416 12.02 15.65 -15.91
N MET A 417 11.40 15.58 -14.73
CA MET A 417 11.74 16.39 -13.56
C MET A 417 12.45 15.52 -12.51
N TYR A 418 13.63 15.96 -12.07
CA TYR A 418 14.45 15.26 -11.08
C TYR A 418 14.74 16.20 -9.90
N TRP A 419 14.17 15.88 -8.74
CA TRP A 419 14.40 16.61 -7.50
C TRP A 419 15.63 16.08 -6.77
N GLN A 420 16.40 16.97 -6.17
CA GLN A 420 17.46 16.61 -5.23
C GLN A 420 16.84 16.29 -3.86
N SER A 421 17.46 15.38 -3.09
CA SER A 421 16.87 14.80 -1.86
C SER A 421 16.48 15.81 -0.77
N ASN A 422 17.17 16.94 -0.68
CA ASN A 422 16.90 18.03 0.25
C ASN A 422 15.97 19.10 -0.34
N GLY A 423 15.58 18.98 -1.62
CA GLY A 423 14.76 19.96 -2.32
C GLY A 423 15.50 21.24 -2.73
N ASP A 424 16.83 21.28 -2.63
CA ASP A 424 17.62 22.48 -2.95
C ASP A 424 17.65 22.78 -4.45
N TYR A 425 17.62 21.73 -5.26
CA TYR A 425 17.72 21.81 -6.71
C TYR A 425 16.66 20.96 -7.40
N LEU A 426 16.19 21.45 -8.54
CA LEU A 426 15.36 20.71 -9.48
C LEU A 426 16.03 20.73 -10.85
N ALA A 427 16.29 19.55 -11.41
CA ALA A 427 16.74 19.39 -12.78
C ALA A 427 15.57 19.03 -13.67
N VAL A 428 15.35 19.84 -14.70
CA VAL A 428 14.37 19.56 -15.75
C VAL A 428 15.13 19.14 -17.00
N LYS A 429 15.04 17.86 -17.34
CA LYS A 429 15.56 17.33 -18.61
C LYS A 429 14.52 17.61 -19.70
N ALA A 430 14.84 18.52 -20.61
CA ALA A 430 13.99 18.85 -21.74
C ALA A 430 14.60 18.31 -23.04
N ASP A 431 13.89 17.37 -23.67
CA ASP A 431 14.23 16.89 -25.00
C ASP A 431 13.64 17.88 -26.02
N ARG A 432 14.48 18.46 -26.88
CA ARG A 432 14.09 19.51 -27.82
C ARG A 432 14.27 19.06 -29.26
N TYR A 433 13.31 19.40 -30.11
CA TYR A 433 13.44 19.23 -31.55
C TYR A 433 14.38 20.28 -32.15
N THR A 434 15.19 19.86 -33.11
CA THR A 434 15.87 20.82 -34.00
C THR A 434 14.87 21.53 -34.91
N LYS A 435 15.25 22.68 -35.47
CA LYS A 435 14.38 23.46 -36.39
C LYS A 435 13.84 22.63 -37.57
N THR A 436 14.59 21.62 -38.00
CA THR A 436 14.20 20.71 -39.09
C THR A 436 13.31 19.55 -38.64
N LYS A 437 13.05 19.40 -37.33
CA LYS A 437 12.35 18.28 -36.67
C LYS A 437 12.91 16.88 -36.98
N LYS A 438 14.12 16.79 -37.56
CA LYS A 438 14.76 15.52 -37.93
C LYS A 438 15.58 14.90 -36.81
N SER A 439 16.00 15.70 -35.83
CA SER A 439 16.79 15.26 -34.69
C SER A 439 16.35 15.94 -33.41
N THR A 440 16.62 15.28 -32.29
CA THR A 440 16.36 15.79 -30.94
C THR A 440 17.68 16.01 -30.22
N TYR A 441 17.85 17.16 -29.57
CA TYR A 441 18.95 17.40 -28.63
C TYR A 441 18.38 17.57 -27.23
N THR A 442 19.13 17.19 -26.20
CA THR A 442 18.67 17.27 -24.81
C THR A 442 19.36 18.42 -24.10
N GLY A 443 18.60 19.18 -23.32
CA GLY A 443 19.14 20.21 -22.42
C GLY A 443 18.59 20.05 -21.01
N PHE A 444 19.34 20.56 -20.03
CA PHE A 444 18.87 20.66 -18.66
C PHE A 444 18.58 22.11 -18.28
N GLU A 445 17.46 22.31 -17.60
CA GLU A 445 17.15 23.56 -16.91
C GLU A 445 17.24 23.26 -15.41
N LEU A 446 18.24 23.85 -14.76
CA LEU A 446 18.59 23.61 -13.36
C LEU A 446 18.06 24.77 -12.52
N PHE A 447 17.10 24.49 -11.65
CA PHE A 447 16.47 25.46 -10.77
C PHE A 447 17.12 25.39 -9.39
N ARG A 448 17.46 26.55 -8.81
CA ARG A 448 18.00 26.68 -7.45
C ARG A 448 16.90 27.21 -6.54
N ILE A 449 16.23 26.31 -5.83
CA ILE A 449 14.94 26.58 -5.18
C ILE A 449 15.10 27.45 -3.94
N LYS A 450 16.19 27.28 -3.18
CA LYS A 450 16.46 28.02 -1.94
C LYS A 450 17.08 29.40 -2.16
N GLU A 451 17.46 29.74 -3.38
CA GLU A 451 18.05 31.04 -3.72
C GLU A 451 16.96 32.05 -4.08
N ARG A 452 17.20 33.34 -3.78
CA ARG A 452 16.23 34.41 -4.06
C ARG A 452 15.89 34.45 -5.56
N ASP A 453 14.60 34.60 -5.86
CA ASP A 453 14.04 34.65 -7.22
C ASP A 453 14.20 33.35 -8.04
N ILE A 454 14.66 32.25 -7.42
CA ILE A 454 14.84 30.92 -8.02
C ILE A 454 15.61 31.02 -9.36
N PRO A 455 16.93 31.26 -9.32
CA PRO A 455 17.74 31.35 -10.53
C PRO A 455 17.70 30.03 -11.29
N ILE A 456 17.65 30.17 -12.63
CA ILE A 456 17.56 29.05 -13.56
C ILE A 456 18.81 29.06 -14.42
N GLU A 457 19.51 27.95 -14.41
CA GLU A 457 20.72 27.74 -15.19
C GLU A 457 20.46 26.73 -16.30
N VAL A 458 20.80 27.10 -17.54
CA VAL A 458 20.68 26.21 -18.70
C VAL A 458 22.01 25.47 -18.86
N LEU A 459 21.98 24.16 -18.73
CA LEU A 459 23.12 23.30 -19.02
C LEU A 459 22.87 22.56 -20.34
N GLU A 460 23.71 22.85 -21.33
CA GLU A 460 23.81 22.07 -22.56
C GLU A 460 25.02 21.14 -22.47
N LEU A 461 24.88 19.91 -22.98
CA LEU A 461 26.00 19.00 -23.10
C LEU A 461 26.98 19.48 -24.18
N ASP A 462 28.27 19.20 -23.99
CA ASP A 462 29.33 19.57 -24.94
C ASP A 462 29.06 18.98 -26.35
N ASN A 463 28.55 17.75 -26.41
CA ASN A 463 28.11 17.12 -27.65
C ASN A 463 26.59 17.18 -27.76
N LYS A 464 26.09 18.06 -28.63
CA LYS A 464 24.64 18.29 -28.83
C LYS A 464 23.90 17.11 -29.45
N ASN A 465 24.62 16.16 -30.05
CA ASN A 465 24.02 14.96 -30.64
C ASN A 465 23.87 13.82 -29.62
N ASP A 466 24.51 13.91 -28.46
CA ASP A 466 24.42 12.87 -27.45
C ASP A 466 23.03 12.81 -26.85
N LYS A 467 22.47 11.59 -26.81
CA LYS A 467 21.23 11.33 -26.09
C LYS A 467 21.54 11.08 -24.63
N ILE A 468 20.63 11.52 -23.76
CA ILE A 468 20.74 11.28 -22.32
C ILE A 468 20.04 9.99 -21.98
N ILE A 469 20.79 9.07 -21.38
CA ILE A 469 20.30 7.76 -20.97
C ILE A 469 19.81 7.82 -19.53
N ALA A 470 20.62 8.39 -18.64
CA ALA A 470 20.30 8.48 -17.21
C ALA A 470 20.82 9.78 -16.59
N PHE A 471 20.14 10.20 -15.53
CA PHE A 471 20.47 11.37 -14.72
C PHE A 471 20.26 11.00 -13.25
N ALA A 472 21.20 11.35 -12.37
CA ALA A 472 21.03 11.16 -10.94
C ALA A 472 21.74 12.25 -10.11
N TRP A 473 20.99 12.84 -9.18
CA TRP A 473 21.52 13.75 -8.16
C TRP A 473 22.30 12.99 -7.09
N GLU A 474 23.36 13.62 -6.58
CA GLU A 474 23.99 13.17 -5.35
C GLU A 474 23.05 13.43 -4.15
N PRO A 475 22.70 12.39 -3.36
CA PRO A 475 21.93 12.55 -2.14
C PRO A 475 22.65 13.49 -1.17
N LYS A 476 21.91 14.42 -0.56
CA LYS A 476 22.43 15.44 0.38
C LYS A 476 23.57 16.31 -0.19
N GLY A 477 23.87 16.22 -1.48
CA GLY A 477 24.98 16.90 -2.13
C GLY A 477 24.55 17.99 -3.11
N HIS A 478 25.53 18.53 -3.83
CA HIS A 478 25.34 19.55 -4.87
C HIS A 478 25.79 19.07 -6.25
N ARG A 479 26.24 17.82 -6.34
CA ARG A 479 26.73 17.20 -7.57
C ARG A 479 25.66 16.36 -8.22
N PHE A 480 25.83 16.10 -9.50
CA PHE A 480 25.01 15.15 -10.24
C PHE A 480 25.83 14.48 -11.33
N ALA A 481 25.36 13.30 -11.74
CA ALA A 481 25.95 12.52 -12.81
C ALA A 481 24.94 12.37 -13.96
N VAL A 482 25.46 12.40 -15.18
CA VAL A 482 24.69 12.23 -16.40
C VAL A 482 25.37 11.18 -17.28
N ILE A 483 24.61 10.16 -17.67
CA ILE A 483 25.02 9.23 -18.72
C ILE A 483 24.50 9.77 -20.04
N HIS A 484 25.40 10.03 -20.98
CA HIS A 484 25.07 10.53 -22.30
C HIS A 484 25.89 9.86 -23.41
N GLY A 485 25.37 9.89 -24.62
CA GLY A 485 26.01 9.28 -25.80
C GLY A 485 25.23 8.09 -26.33
N ASP A 486 25.84 7.36 -27.24
CA ASP A 486 25.21 6.24 -27.91
C ASP A 486 25.61 4.89 -27.28
N ASN A 487 24.65 3.98 -27.22
CA ASN A 487 24.91 2.60 -26.84
C ASN A 487 25.79 1.92 -27.91
N PRO A 488 26.72 1.02 -27.53
CA PRO A 488 26.91 0.41 -26.23
C PRO A 488 28.05 1.01 -25.38
N ARG A 489 28.54 2.20 -25.70
CA ARG A 489 29.65 2.82 -24.96
C ARG A 489 29.36 4.28 -24.63
N PRO A 490 28.33 4.56 -23.82
CA PRO A 490 28.05 5.91 -23.37
C PRO A 490 29.18 6.51 -22.52
N ASP A 491 29.21 7.83 -22.49
CA ASP A 491 30.07 8.64 -21.65
C ASP A 491 29.31 9.04 -20.37
N VAL A 492 30.02 9.12 -19.25
CA VAL A 492 29.47 9.56 -17.97
C VAL A 492 30.13 10.86 -17.57
N SER A 493 29.35 11.94 -17.47
CA SER A 493 29.84 13.25 -17.05
C SER A 493 29.33 13.60 -15.66
N PHE A 494 30.24 14.14 -14.84
CA PHE A 494 29.95 14.62 -13.49
C PHE A 494 29.96 16.15 -13.48
N TYR A 495 28.97 16.73 -12.81
CA TYR A 495 28.79 18.17 -12.69
C TYR A 495 28.55 18.56 -11.23
N SER A 496 28.83 19.81 -10.89
CA SER A 496 28.55 20.40 -9.58
C SER A 496 27.78 21.70 -9.76
N MET A 497 26.72 21.89 -8.97
CA MET A 497 25.97 23.15 -8.88
C MET A 497 26.73 24.25 -8.13
N ARG A 498 27.77 23.89 -7.37
CA ARG A 498 28.61 24.85 -6.63
C ARG A 498 30.08 24.66 -7.00
N THR A 499 30.80 25.75 -7.17
CA THR A 499 32.27 25.75 -7.17
C THR A 499 32.80 26.55 -5.99
N ALA A 500 34.03 26.24 -5.57
CA ALA A 500 34.72 26.95 -4.49
C ALA A 500 34.84 28.48 -4.73
N HIS A 501 34.77 28.93 -5.99
CA HIS A 501 34.91 30.33 -6.37
C HIS A 501 33.62 30.95 -6.93
N ASN A 502 32.63 30.16 -7.30
CA ASN A 502 31.36 30.64 -7.84
C ASN A 502 30.20 29.69 -7.45
N THR A 503 29.33 30.18 -6.58
CA THR A 503 28.14 29.45 -6.15
C THR A 503 27.03 29.47 -7.19
N GLY A 504 27.07 30.38 -8.18
CA GLY A 504 25.99 30.63 -9.12
C GLY A 504 26.17 30.03 -10.52
N ARG A 505 27.20 29.20 -10.74
CA ARG A 505 27.39 28.48 -12.01
C ARG A 505 27.68 27.00 -11.80
N VAL A 506 27.14 26.19 -12.69
CA VAL A 506 27.42 24.78 -12.84
C VAL A 506 28.79 24.60 -13.45
N SER A 507 29.58 23.73 -12.85
CA SER A 507 30.88 23.34 -13.36
C SER A 507 30.91 21.86 -13.67
N LYS A 508 31.51 21.51 -14.79
CA LYS A 508 31.86 20.14 -15.13
C LYS A 508 33.10 19.71 -14.37
N LEU A 509 33.03 18.57 -13.69
CA LEU A 509 34.13 18.01 -12.89
C LEU A 509 35.00 17.09 -13.76
N THR A 510 34.39 16.08 -14.39
CA THR A 510 35.09 15.13 -15.26
C THR A 510 34.12 14.45 -16.23
N THR A 511 34.66 13.82 -17.27
CA THR A 511 33.94 12.89 -18.15
C THR A 511 34.70 11.59 -18.25
N LEU A 512 34.04 10.50 -17.88
CA LEU A 512 34.49 9.15 -18.09
C LEU A 512 34.00 8.67 -19.45
N LYS A 513 34.92 8.41 -20.38
CA LYS A 513 34.57 8.03 -21.75
C LYS A 513 34.41 6.52 -21.91
N GLY A 514 33.47 6.11 -22.77
CA GLY A 514 33.33 4.74 -23.27
C GLY A 514 33.01 3.69 -22.20
N LYS A 515 32.02 3.96 -21.36
CA LYS A 515 31.56 3.08 -20.27
C LYS A 515 30.39 2.20 -20.70
N GLN A 516 30.22 1.03 -20.10
CA GLN A 516 29.06 0.16 -20.32
C GLN A 516 28.02 0.35 -19.21
N ALA A 517 27.61 1.59 -18.98
CA ALA A 517 26.67 1.93 -17.92
C ALA A 517 25.39 2.52 -18.51
N ASN A 518 24.24 2.09 -18.02
CA ASN A 518 22.92 2.63 -18.38
C ASN A 518 22.13 3.12 -17.15
N ALA A 519 22.59 2.82 -15.94
CA ALA A 519 21.98 3.23 -14.70
C ALA A 519 23.02 3.81 -13.72
N LEU A 520 22.59 4.78 -12.92
CA LEU A 520 23.40 5.48 -11.93
C LEU A 520 22.80 5.26 -10.54
N PHE A 521 23.60 4.74 -9.62
CA PHE A 521 23.18 4.52 -8.24
C PHE A 521 24.15 5.20 -7.28
N TRP A 522 23.73 6.33 -6.72
CA TRP A 522 24.51 7.04 -5.70
C TRP A 522 24.36 6.40 -4.32
N SER A 523 25.44 6.42 -3.55
CA SER A 523 25.38 6.12 -2.12
C SER A 523 24.48 7.14 -1.40
N PRO A 524 23.60 6.72 -0.47
CA PRO A 524 22.79 7.63 0.34
C PRO A 524 23.61 8.63 1.17
N GLY A 525 24.86 8.30 1.49
CA GLY A 525 25.83 9.19 2.14
C GLY A 525 26.51 10.20 1.19
N GLY A 526 26.23 10.14 -0.11
CA GLY A 526 26.96 10.87 -1.14
C GLY A 526 28.35 10.28 -1.41
N ARG A 527 29.21 11.04 -2.10
CA ARG A 527 30.61 10.73 -2.46
C ARG A 527 30.82 9.56 -3.43
N PHE A 528 30.21 8.41 -3.17
CA PHE A 528 30.38 7.20 -3.97
C PHE A 528 29.18 7.00 -4.91
N ILE A 529 29.46 6.51 -6.10
CA ILE A 529 28.46 6.16 -7.11
C ILE A 529 28.82 4.84 -7.78
N VAL A 530 27.82 4.02 -8.06
CA VAL A 530 27.93 2.82 -8.87
C VAL A 530 27.36 3.13 -10.25
N LEU A 531 28.21 3.02 -11.27
CA LEU A 531 27.81 3.04 -12.67
C LEU A 531 27.51 1.61 -13.06
N ALA A 532 26.25 1.34 -13.39
CA ALA A 532 25.79 -0.02 -13.63
C ALA A 532 25.31 -0.20 -15.06
N GLY A 533 25.74 -1.30 -15.67
CA GLY A 533 25.27 -1.81 -16.94
C GLY A 533 24.22 -2.89 -16.74
N LEU A 534 23.00 -2.52 -16.37
CA LEU A 534 21.94 -3.50 -16.12
C LEU A 534 21.31 -4.03 -17.41
N LYS A 535 20.72 -5.23 -17.34
CA LYS A 535 20.01 -5.89 -18.44
C LYS A 535 20.90 -6.09 -19.67
N GLY A 536 20.76 -5.25 -20.70
CA GLY A 536 21.45 -5.39 -21.99
C GLY A 536 22.97 -5.15 -21.97
N PHE A 537 23.54 -4.78 -20.82
CA PHE A 537 24.98 -4.54 -20.63
C PHE A 537 25.64 -5.60 -19.71
N ASN A 538 25.01 -6.76 -19.55
CA ASN A 538 25.52 -7.94 -18.85
C ASN A 538 25.93 -7.73 -17.38
N GLY A 539 25.49 -6.65 -16.72
CA GLY A 539 25.71 -6.43 -15.29
C GLY A 539 27.12 -5.98 -14.93
N GLN A 540 27.79 -5.22 -15.81
CA GLN A 540 29.05 -4.56 -15.47
C GLN A 540 28.82 -3.47 -14.42
N LEU A 541 29.65 -3.46 -13.37
CA LEU A 541 29.57 -2.55 -12.24
C LEU A 541 30.88 -1.78 -12.12
N GLU A 542 30.82 -0.45 -12.08
CA GLU A 542 31.98 0.40 -11.82
C GLU A 542 31.73 1.26 -10.59
N PHE A 543 32.55 1.06 -9.56
CA PHE A 543 32.52 1.81 -8.31
C PHE A 543 33.44 3.03 -8.46
N PHE A 544 32.85 4.22 -8.37
CA PHE A 544 33.54 5.47 -8.63
C PHE A 544 33.45 6.42 -7.43
N ASN A 545 34.58 7.00 -7.05
CA ASN A 545 34.69 8.00 -5.99
C ASN A 545 34.69 9.40 -6.62
N VAL A 546 33.63 10.18 -6.38
CA VAL A 546 33.45 11.48 -7.03
C VAL A 546 34.27 12.59 -6.35
N ASP A 547 34.72 12.40 -5.11
CA ASP A 547 35.61 13.35 -4.44
C ASP A 547 37.02 13.32 -5.03
N GLU A 548 37.53 12.11 -5.26
CA GLU A 548 38.89 11.87 -5.78
C GLU A 548 38.91 11.73 -7.33
N LEU A 549 37.72 11.66 -7.95
CA LEU A 549 37.51 11.47 -9.38
C LEU A 549 38.22 10.22 -9.94
N GLU A 550 38.22 9.15 -9.14
CA GLU A 550 38.87 7.88 -9.48
C GLU A 550 37.90 6.69 -9.46
N THR A 551 38.17 5.74 -10.35
CA THR A 551 37.51 4.43 -10.33
C THR A 551 38.19 3.57 -9.26
N MET A 552 37.44 3.23 -8.21
CA MET A 552 37.94 2.42 -7.10
C MET A 552 38.03 0.94 -7.47
N ALA A 553 36.99 0.44 -8.13
CA ALA A 553 36.89 -0.97 -8.51
C ALA A 553 35.93 -1.16 -9.68
N THR A 554 36.21 -2.20 -10.47
CA THR A 554 35.30 -2.72 -11.49
C THR A 554 34.93 -4.14 -11.12
N ALA A 555 33.65 -4.43 -11.10
CA ALA A 555 33.11 -5.75 -10.82
C ALA A 555 32.11 -6.14 -11.91
N GLU A 556 31.72 -7.41 -11.90
CA GLU A 556 30.70 -7.94 -12.78
C GLU A 556 29.75 -8.81 -11.97
N HIS A 557 28.46 -8.58 -12.16
CA HIS A 557 27.42 -9.50 -11.71
C HIS A 557 26.56 -9.84 -12.91
N PHE A 558 26.87 -10.98 -13.52
CA PHE A 558 26.23 -11.41 -14.75
C PHE A 558 24.70 -11.42 -14.61
N MET A 559 24.01 -10.84 -15.60
CA MET A 559 22.54 -10.71 -15.62
C MET A 559 21.90 -9.98 -14.42
N ALA A 560 22.65 -9.15 -13.68
CA ALA A 560 22.08 -8.32 -12.63
C ALA A 560 20.89 -7.50 -13.15
N THR A 561 19.75 -7.66 -12.48
CA THR A 561 18.50 -6.98 -12.84
C THR A 561 18.33 -5.70 -12.04
N ASP A 562 18.70 -5.74 -10.76
CA ASP A 562 18.44 -4.68 -9.78
C ASP A 562 19.67 -4.45 -8.89
N ILE A 563 19.81 -3.21 -8.44
CA ILE A 563 20.87 -2.74 -7.54
C ILE A 563 20.22 -1.87 -6.49
N GLU A 564 20.57 -2.10 -5.23
CA GLU A 564 20.10 -1.33 -4.10
C GLU A 564 21.27 -1.01 -3.18
N TRP A 565 21.39 0.26 -2.80
CA TRP A 565 22.30 0.67 -1.74
C TRP A 565 21.64 0.41 -0.39
N ASP A 566 22.44 -0.04 0.57
CA ASP A 566 22.01 0.03 1.95
C ASP A 566 21.83 1.51 2.37
N PRO A 567 20.86 1.85 3.24
CA PRO A 567 20.62 3.23 3.68
C PRO A 567 21.83 3.93 4.31
N THR A 568 22.77 3.19 4.91
CA THR A 568 24.02 3.77 5.43
C THR A 568 25.03 4.12 4.35
N GLY A 569 24.86 3.58 3.15
CA GLY A 569 25.77 3.77 2.03
C GLY A 569 27.08 2.97 2.15
N ARG A 570 27.16 2.00 3.06
CA ARG A 570 28.34 1.15 3.26
C ARG A 570 28.35 -0.06 2.33
N TYR A 571 27.17 -0.55 1.97
CA TYR A 571 26.99 -1.77 1.19
C TYR A 571 26.10 -1.54 -0.03
N VAL A 572 26.35 -2.34 -1.06
CA VAL A 572 25.57 -2.39 -2.29
C VAL A 572 25.13 -3.82 -2.49
N ALA A 573 23.83 -4.05 -2.58
CA ALA A 573 23.27 -5.33 -2.98
C ALA A 573 22.94 -5.30 -4.47
N THR A 574 23.24 -6.38 -5.15
CA THR A 574 22.87 -6.59 -6.54
C THR A 574 22.18 -7.93 -6.64
N SER A 575 21.05 -8.01 -7.35
CA SER A 575 20.25 -9.23 -7.43
C SER A 575 19.96 -9.65 -8.87
N VAL A 576 19.82 -10.96 -9.04
CA VAL A 576 19.34 -11.61 -10.26
C VAL A 576 18.02 -12.28 -9.91
N THR A 577 16.94 -11.75 -10.47
CA THR A 577 15.59 -12.28 -10.27
C THR A 577 15.29 -13.43 -11.22
N SER A 578 14.33 -14.28 -10.85
CA SER A 578 13.93 -15.50 -11.55
C SER A 578 13.31 -15.28 -12.93
N VAL A 579 13.28 -14.03 -13.41
CA VAL A 579 13.03 -13.73 -14.82
C VAL A 579 14.14 -14.33 -15.69
N HIS A 580 15.33 -14.53 -15.12
CA HIS A 580 16.43 -15.25 -15.75
C HIS A 580 16.51 -16.70 -15.23
N GLU A 581 16.94 -17.60 -16.11
CA GLU A 581 17.04 -19.04 -15.80
C GLU A 581 18.31 -19.41 -15.01
N MET A 582 19.31 -18.52 -14.98
CA MET A 582 20.64 -18.80 -14.41
C MET A 582 21.05 -17.75 -13.38
N GLU A 583 21.86 -18.17 -12.42
CA GLU A 583 22.47 -17.34 -11.36
C GLU A 583 21.50 -16.61 -10.41
N ASN A 584 20.26 -17.08 -10.29
CA ASN A 584 19.26 -16.52 -9.38
C ASN A 584 19.78 -16.41 -7.94
N GLY A 585 19.68 -15.20 -7.37
CA GLY A 585 20.23 -14.88 -6.07
C GLY A 585 20.69 -13.44 -5.95
N PHE A 586 21.57 -13.18 -4.98
CA PHE A 586 22.08 -11.84 -4.72
C PHE A 586 23.54 -11.85 -4.27
N ASN A 587 24.23 -10.77 -4.61
CA ASN A 587 25.60 -10.48 -4.22
C ASN A 587 25.61 -9.19 -3.39
N VAL A 588 26.34 -9.22 -2.28
CA VAL A 588 26.56 -8.04 -1.45
C VAL A 588 28.00 -7.59 -1.60
N TRP A 589 28.15 -6.34 -2.01
CA TRP A 589 29.42 -5.64 -2.21
C TRP A 589 29.58 -4.59 -1.12
N SER A 590 30.82 -4.28 -0.78
CA SER A 590 31.13 -3.07 -0.03
C SER A 590 31.21 -1.86 -0.94
N PHE A 591 31.12 -0.65 -0.38
CA PHE A 591 31.18 0.61 -1.13
C PHE A 591 32.44 0.77 -2.02
N ASN A 592 33.53 0.06 -1.71
CA ASN A 592 34.77 0.08 -2.50
C ASN A 592 34.81 -0.99 -3.62
N GLY A 593 33.71 -1.72 -3.83
CA GLY A 593 33.57 -2.74 -4.86
C GLY A 593 34.12 -4.12 -4.50
N LYS A 594 34.58 -4.36 -3.26
CA LYS A 594 34.92 -5.71 -2.80
C LYS A 594 33.65 -6.53 -2.57
N LEU A 595 33.56 -7.70 -3.21
CA LEU A 595 32.52 -8.70 -2.96
C LEU A 595 32.69 -9.25 -1.52
N LEU A 596 31.62 -9.13 -0.72
CA LEU A 596 31.61 -9.67 0.64
C LEU A 596 31.14 -11.13 0.64
N TYR A 597 29.99 -11.39 0.03
CA TYR A 597 29.43 -12.72 -0.12
C TYR A 597 28.40 -12.78 -1.27
N ARG A 598 28.17 -14.00 -1.75
CA ARG A 598 27.20 -14.34 -2.79
C ARG A 598 26.32 -15.46 -2.28
N ILE A 599 25.00 -15.32 -2.44
CA ILE A 599 24.02 -16.33 -2.07
C ILE A 599 23.15 -16.64 -3.29
N LEU A 600 23.19 -17.90 -3.71
CA LEU A 600 22.31 -18.42 -4.75
C LEU A 600 21.03 -18.95 -4.12
N LYS A 601 19.89 -18.63 -4.73
CA LYS A 601 18.57 -19.08 -4.30
C LYS A 601 17.73 -19.37 -5.55
N ASP A 602 17.21 -20.59 -5.63
CA ASP A 602 16.28 -20.95 -6.69
C ASP A 602 14.97 -20.18 -6.55
N HIS A 603 14.35 -19.84 -7.69
CA HIS A 603 13.11 -19.06 -7.73
C HIS A 603 13.19 -17.75 -6.92
N PHE A 604 14.30 -17.02 -7.03
CA PHE A 604 14.49 -15.73 -6.38
C PHE A 604 13.63 -14.63 -7.01
N PHE A 605 12.62 -14.15 -6.30
CA PHE A 605 11.67 -13.18 -6.85
C PHE A 605 12.04 -11.73 -6.52
N GLN A 606 12.54 -11.48 -5.31
CA GLN A 606 12.71 -10.11 -4.83
C GLN A 606 13.82 -10.00 -3.77
N PHE A 607 14.64 -8.95 -3.90
CA PHE A 607 15.49 -8.39 -2.86
C PHE A 607 14.93 -7.01 -2.49
N TYR A 608 14.86 -6.68 -1.20
CA TYR A 608 14.54 -5.31 -0.78
C TYR A 608 15.18 -4.96 0.57
N GLY A 609 15.98 -3.90 0.62
CA GLY A 609 16.60 -3.39 1.83
C GLY A 609 15.61 -2.63 2.72
N ALA A 610 15.73 -2.75 4.05
CA ALA A 610 14.96 -1.91 4.96
C ALA A 610 15.50 -0.46 4.85
N GLN A 611 14.65 0.52 4.54
CA GLN A 611 15.06 1.88 4.16
C GLN A 611 15.38 2.84 5.35
N GLY A 612 15.60 2.32 6.56
CA GLY A 612 15.46 3.12 7.79
C GLY A 612 16.71 3.80 8.38
N HIS A 613 17.81 4.02 7.64
CA HIS A 613 18.89 4.91 8.13
C HIS A 613 18.92 6.24 7.38
N HIS A 614 17.95 7.10 7.66
CA HIS A 614 18.18 8.54 7.50
C HIS A 614 18.68 9.09 8.84
N PRO A 615 20.00 9.32 9.02
CA PRO A 615 20.46 10.08 10.17
C PRO A 615 19.79 11.46 10.12
N SER A 616 19.20 11.82 11.25
CA SER A 616 18.59 13.12 11.57
C SER A 616 19.50 14.29 11.22
#